data_AF-A0A2E0UZN8-F1
#
_entry.id   AF-A0A2E0UZN8-F1
#
_cell.length_a   1.000
_cell.length_b   1.000
_cell.length_c   1.000
_cell.angle_alpha   90.00
_cell.angle_beta   90.00
_cell.angle_gamma   90.00
#
_symmetry.space_group_name_H-M   'P 1'
#
loop_
_entity.id
_entity.type
_entity.pdbx_description
1 polymer ?
#
loop_
_entity_poly.entity_id
_entity_poly.type
_entity_poly.pdbx_seq_one_letter_code
_entity_poly.pdbx_strand_id
1 'polypeptide(L)'
;MKIIVCIKQVVDITNHFRISNGEIDPDQSSTILNPWDEFAIEAALQIAESYGGEVTVITVGTMDSQTGLRHALAMGCQQAIHVVEENPDQLAGLDLAKTLSAAVYKLEGADLILFGKQSADFEYGILPALFAQVHSTLFIPFVSAIDGWDASNQMLTLTHQGHSEKQQVSAKLPLVLSINKDFGEPRFPSFMGSRKAKKAEIPQWNLSDLGLESTDLIPSGLELKAEPQKTLTWIDGTNPETAAAEIKTILHKEGLI
;
A
#
# COMPACT_ATOMS: atom_id res chain seq x y z
N MET A 1 13.05 17.95 -6.57
CA MET A 1 13.16 16.73 -5.74
C MET A 1 12.87 15.49 -6.56
N LYS A 2 13.54 14.37 -6.28
CA LYS A 2 13.21 13.07 -6.83
C LYS A 2 12.37 12.29 -5.83
N ILE A 3 11.11 12.07 -6.18
CA ILE A 3 10.12 11.45 -5.32
C ILE A 3 9.79 10.07 -5.86
N ILE A 4 9.87 9.06 -4.99
CA ILE A 4 9.51 7.69 -5.33
C ILE A 4 8.30 7.28 -4.51
N VAL A 5 7.31 6.67 -5.15
CA VAL A 5 6.14 6.11 -4.47
C VAL A 5 6.11 4.61 -4.71
N CYS A 6 6.16 3.83 -3.63
CA CYS A 6 5.99 2.39 -3.69
C CYS A 6 4.50 2.08 -3.63
N ILE A 7 4.00 1.35 -4.63
CA ILE A 7 2.59 1.03 -4.78
C ILE A 7 2.39 -0.48 -4.88
N LYS A 8 1.21 -0.94 -4.50
CA LYS A 8 0.80 -2.34 -4.54
C LYS A 8 -0.57 -2.48 -5.20
N GLN A 9 -0.75 -3.55 -5.97
CA GLN A 9 -2.09 -4.02 -6.30
C GLN A 9 -2.64 -4.95 -5.24
N VAL A 10 -3.92 -4.76 -4.95
CA VAL A 10 -4.67 -5.55 -3.98
C VAL A 10 -5.95 -6.05 -4.61
N VAL A 11 -6.50 -7.12 -4.06
CA VAL A 11 -7.85 -7.56 -4.44
C VAL A 11 -8.85 -6.48 -4.03
N ASP A 12 -9.80 -6.21 -4.92
CA ASP A 12 -10.91 -5.32 -4.66
C ASP A 12 -11.95 -6.01 -3.76
N ILE A 13 -11.82 -5.77 -2.47
CA ILE A 13 -12.74 -6.28 -1.45
C ILE A 13 -14.11 -5.57 -1.45
N THR A 14 -14.30 -4.53 -2.26
CA THR A 14 -15.57 -3.80 -2.38
C THR A 14 -16.50 -4.43 -3.41
N ASN A 15 -15.93 -5.18 -4.36
CA ASN A 15 -16.67 -5.99 -5.32
C ASN A 15 -16.95 -7.40 -4.77
N HIS A 16 -17.91 -8.10 -5.38
CA HIS A 16 -18.13 -9.51 -5.06
C HIS A 16 -16.90 -10.34 -5.44
N PHE A 17 -16.37 -11.08 -4.47
CA PHE A 17 -15.36 -12.11 -4.68
C PHE A 17 -15.79 -13.42 -4.03
N ARG A 18 -15.24 -14.53 -4.50
CA ARG A 18 -15.51 -15.86 -3.94
C ARG A 18 -14.24 -16.42 -3.32
N ILE A 19 -14.40 -17.06 -2.17
CA ILE A 19 -13.36 -17.89 -1.57
C ILE A 19 -13.73 -19.35 -1.79
N SER A 20 -12.79 -20.15 -2.30
CA SER A 20 -12.90 -21.59 -2.48
C SER A 20 -11.65 -22.26 -1.92
N ASN A 21 -11.82 -23.30 -1.09
CA ASN A 21 -10.70 -24.00 -0.43
C ASN A 21 -9.75 -23.10 0.37
N GLY A 22 -10.23 -21.96 0.87
CA GLY A 22 -9.41 -21.01 1.63
C GLY A 22 -8.69 -19.98 0.77
N GLU A 23 -8.79 -20.07 -0.55
CA GLU A 23 -8.15 -19.16 -1.52
C GLU A 23 -9.20 -18.32 -2.25
N ILE A 24 -8.83 -17.11 -2.67
CA ILE A 24 -9.66 -16.26 -3.51
C ILE A 24 -9.70 -16.86 -4.92
N ASP A 25 -10.90 -17.02 -5.47
CA ASP A 25 -11.11 -17.46 -6.85
C ASP A 25 -10.66 -16.34 -7.82
N PRO A 26 -9.55 -16.51 -8.57
CA PRO A 26 -9.02 -15.46 -9.43
C PRO A 26 -10.01 -15.05 -10.52
N ASP A 27 -10.82 -15.97 -11.03
CA ASP A 27 -11.80 -15.72 -12.10
C ASP A 27 -13.01 -14.90 -11.62
N GLN A 28 -13.21 -14.82 -10.31
CA GLN A 28 -14.29 -14.09 -9.67
C GLN A 28 -13.77 -12.96 -8.78
N SER A 29 -12.55 -12.48 -9.03
CA SER A 29 -11.99 -11.34 -8.31
C SER A 29 -11.45 -10.31 -9.28
N SER A 30 -11.46 -9.05 -8.87
CA SER A 30 -10.79 -7.96 -9.57
C SER A 30 -9.70 -7.38 -8.68
N THR A 31 -8.62 -6.89 -9.27
CA THR A 31 -7.58 -6.14 -8.54
C THR A 31 -7.70 -4.64 -8.80
N ILE A 32 -7.31 -3.87 -7.80
CA ILE A 32 -7.23 -2.41 -7.86
C ILE A 32 -5.88 -1.95 -7.33
N LEU A 33 -5.51 -0.71 -7.67
CA LEU A 33 -4.45 -0.01 -6.94
C LEU A 33 -4.89 0.09 -5.47
N ASN A 34 -3.98 -0.22 -4.55
CA ASN A 34 -4.27 -0.10 -3.13
C ASN A 34 -4.73 1.33 -2.80
N PRO A 35 -5.90 1.52 -2.17
CA PRO A 35 -6.44 2.86 -1.91
C PRO A 35 -5.50 3.75 -1.09
N TRP A 36 -4.76 3.19 -0.13
CA TRP A 36 -3.77 3.95 0.64
C TRP A 36 -2.60 4.47 -0.21
N ASP A 37 -2.28 3.77 -1.29
CA ASP A 37 -1.21 4.17 -2.20
C ASP A 37 -1.67 5.30 -3.14
N GLU A 38 -2.97 5.43 -3.42
CA GLU A 38 -3.53 6.60 -4.12
C GLU A 38 -3.30 7.89 -3.31
N PHE A 39 -3.47 7.85 -1.99
CA PHE A 39 -3.12 8.97 -1.11
C PHE A 39 -1.62 9.28 -1.15
N ALA A 40 -0.76 8.25 -1.22
CA ALA A 40 0.67 8.43 -1.32
C ALA A 40 1.10 9.05 -2.66
N ILE A 41 0.46 8.65 -3.77
CA ILE A 41 0.64 9.26 -5.08
C ILE A 41 0.20 10.73 -5.05
N GLU A 42 -0.99 11.02 -4.53
CA GLU A 42 -1.49 12.39 -4.43
C GLU A 42 -0.54 13.27 -3.62
N ALA A 43 -0.07 12.78 -2.47
CA ALA A 43 0.91 13.50 -1.66
C ALA A 43 2.20 13.79 -2.43
N ALA A 44 2.74 12.80 -3.14
CA ALA A 44 3.93 12.99 -3.97
C ALA A 44 3.70 14.04 -5.06
N LEU A 45 2.54 14.02 -5.73
CA LEU A 45 2.19 14.98 -6.78
C LEU A 45 2.05 16.39 -6.23
N GLN A 46 1.37 16.59 -5.10
CA GLN A 46 1.24 17.90 -4.47
C GLN A 46 2.59 18.48 -4.04
N ILE A 47 3.50 17.63 -3.52
CA ILE A 47 4.86 18.02 -3.16
C ILE A 47 5.64 18.44 -4.41
N ALA A 48 5.57 17.65 -5.48
CA ALA A 48 6.23 17.95 -6.75
C ALA A 48 5.70 19.27 -7.37
N GLU A 49 4.39 19.50 -7.28
CA GLU A 49 3.74 20.73 -7.77
C GLU A 49 4.15 21.96 -6.95
N SER A 50 4.24 21.82 -5.62
CA SER A 50 4.53 22.94 -4.71
C SER A 50 6.00 23.33 -4.69
N TYR A 51 6.90 22.36 -4.79
CA TYR A 51 8.33 22.56 -4.53
C TYR A 51 9.24 22.11 -5.69
N GLY A 52 8.65 21.63 -6.77
CA GLY A 52 9.37 21.12 -7.93
C GLY A 52 9.90 19.71 -7.71
N GLY A 53 9.69 18.84 -8.70
CA GLY A 53 10.21 17.49 -8.68
C GLY A 53 9.54 16.60 -9.69
N GLU A 54 9.98 15.35 -9.70
CA GLU A 54 9.41 14.29 -10.53
C GLU A 54 9.05 13.11 -9.64
N VAL A 55 7.90 12.51 -9.92
CA VAL A 55 7.34 11.38 -9.21
C VAL A 55 7.52 10.12 -10.06
N THR A 56 8.27 9.18 -9.52
CA THR A 56 8.42 7.82 -10.07
C THR A 56 7.64 6.85 -9.20
N VAL A 57 6.81 6.00 -9.80
CA VAL A 57 6.11 4.94 -9.08
C VAL A 57 6.79 3.61 -9.30
N ILE A 58 6.85 2.77 -8.27
CA ILE A 58 7.44 1.43 -8.33
C ILE A 58 6.47 0.43 -7.74
N THR A 59 6.34 -0.73 -8.38
CA THR A 59 5.62 -1.87 -7.80
C THR A 59 6.44 -3.15 -7.95
N VAL A 60 6.24 -4.09 -7.03
CA VAL A 60 6.72 -5.47 -7.10
C VAL A 60 5.50 -6.36 -7.22
N GLY A 61 5.44 -7.18 -8.27
CA GLY A 61 4.29 -8.04 -8.49
C GLY A 61 4.26 -8.68 -9.87
N THR A 62 3.20 -9.46 -10.11
CA THR A 62 2.97 -10.13 -11.40
C THR A 62 2.71 -9.12 -12.51
N MET A 63 2.60 -9.59 -13.75
CA MET A 63 2.26 -8.77 -14.92
C MET A 63 0.97 -7.95 -14.77
N ASP A 64 0.02 -8.41 -13.97
CA ASP A 64 -1.25 -7.71 -13.72
C ASP A 64 -1.06 -6.41 -12.93
N SER A 65 0.02 -6.32 -12.13
CA SER A 65 0.37 -5.13 -11.35
C SER A 65 0.62 -3.89 -12.22
N GLN A 66 0.86 -4.07 -13.53
CA GLN A 66 0.98 -2.96 -14.47
C GLN A 66 -0.27 -2.08 -14.55
N THR A 67 -1.46 -2.61 -14.30
CA THR A 67 -2.67 -1.76 -14.37
C THR A 67 -2.66 -0.70 -13.27
N GLY A 68 -2.03 -0.97 -12.12
CA GLY A 68 -1.82 -0.02 -11.02
C GLY A 68 -0.79 1.05 -11.38
N LEU A 69 0.34 0.65 -11.98
CA LEU A 69 1.33 1.60 -12.50
C LEU A 69 0.73 2.53 -13.55
N ARG A 70 -0.07 2.00 -14.48
CA ARG A 70 -0.76 2.81 -15.49
C ARG A 70 -1.80 3.74 -14.87
N HIS A 71 -2.48 3.31 -13.81
CA HIS A 71 -3.37 4.20 -13.05
C HIS A 71 -2.59 5.39 -12.47
N ALA A 72 -1.46 5.13 -11.81
CA ALA A 72 -0.64 6.17 -11.22
C ALA A 72 -0.03 7.13 -12.27
N LEU A 73 0.44 6.62 -13.40
CA LEU A 73 0.84 7.44 -14.55
C LEU A 73 -0.31 8.32 -15.08
N ALA A 74 -1.54 7.80 -15.05
CA ALA A 74 -2.73 8.53 -15.48
C ALA A 74 -3.16 9.63 -14.48
N MET A 75 -2.88 9.45 -13.18
CA MET A 75 -3.04 10.47 -12.14
C MET A 75 -2.05 11.63 -12.32
N GLY A 76 -0.83 11.35 -12.81
CA GLY A 76 0.15 12.38 -13.14
C GLY A 76 1.61 12.03 -12.87
N CYS A 77 1.91 10.82 -12.39
CA CYS A 77 3.30 10.39 -12.19
C CYS A 77 4.07 10.40 -13.53
N GLN A 78 5.34 10.78 -13.49
CA GLN A 78 6.17 10.96 -14.69
C GLN A 78 6.76 9.64 -15.17
N GLN A 79 7.14 8.76 -14.25
CA GLN A 79 7.79 7.49 -14.54
C GLN A 79 7.17 6.35 -13.74
N ALA A 80 7.25 5.14 -14.27
CA ALA A 80 6.81 3.93 -13.60
C ALA A 80 7.84 2.83 -13.81
N ILE A 81 8.11 2.04 -12.77
CA ILE A 81 8.99 0.87 -12.81
C ILE A 81 8.21 -0.33 -12.31
N HIS A 82 8.34 -1.44 -13.02
CA HIS A 82 7.77 -2.71 -12.62
C HIS A 82 8.89 -3.68 -12.24
N VAL A 83 8.96 -4.07 -10.97
CA VAL A 83 9.75 -5.23 -10.56
C VAL A 83 8.86 -6.46 -10.72
N VAL A 84 9.13 -7.24 -11.76
CA VAL A 84 8.35 -8.43 -12.10
C VAL A 84 8.74 -9.58 -11.17
N GLU A 85 7.77 -10.07 -10.41
CA GLU A 85 7.87 -11.27 -9.59
C GLU A 85 6.58 -12.07 -9.78
N GLU A 86 6.70 -13.34 -10.18
CA GLU A 86 5.55 -14.21 -10.46
C GLU A 86 4.87 -14.68 -9.17
N ASN A 87 5.62 -14.75 -8.06
CA ASN A 87 5.09 -15.15 -6.75
C ASN A 87 5.37 -14.07 -5.69
N PRO A 88 4.78 -12.87 -5.81
CA PRO A 88 5.11 -11.75 -4.93
C PRO A 88 4.74 -12.00 -3.47
N ASP A 89 3.79 -12.89 -3.19
CA ASP A 89 3.42 -13.28 -1.83
C ASP A 89 4.52 -14.07 -1.11
N GLN A 90 5.49 -14.64 -1.84
CA GLN A 90 6.68 -15.24 -1.24
C GLN A 90 7.68 -14.17 -0.78
N LEU A 91 7.59 -12.95 -1.33
CA LEU A 91 8.30 -11.77 -0.86
C LEU A 91 7.42 -11.05 0.17
N ALA A 92 7.37 -11.52 1.42
CA ALA A 92 6.70 -10.78 2.48
C ALA A 92 7.68 -10.11 3.45
N GLY A 93 7.21 -9.04 4.09
CA GLY A 93 7.93 -8.35 5.15
C GLY A 93 9.31 -7.85 4.71
N LEU A 94 10.37 -8.44 5.27
CA LEU A 94 11.75 -7.98 5.07
C LEU A 94 12.24 -8.17 3.64
N ASP A 95 11.82 -9.23 2.96
CA ASP A 95 12.31 -9.54 1.61
C ASP A 95 11.71 -8.63 0.54
N LEU A 96 10.45 -8.25 0.72
CA LEU A 96 9.84 -7.17 -0.06
C LEU A 96 10.54 -5.82 0.19
N ALA A 97 10.85 -5.52 1.45
CA ALA A 97 11.58 -4.31 1.82
C ALA A 97 12.98 -4.25 1.19
N LYS A 98 13.74 -5.37 1.18
CA LYS A 98 15.03 -5.48 0.46
C LYS A 98 14.87 -5.28 -1.04
N THR A 99 13.87 -5.93 -1.64
CA THR A 99 13.60 -5.83 -3.08
C THR A 99 13.30 -4.39 -3.49
N LEU A 100 12.38 -3.73 -2.78
CA LEU A 100 12.05 -2.32 -3.01
C LEU A 100 13.26 -1.42 -2.76
N SER A 101 14.04 -1.66 -1.70
CA SER A 101 15.23 -0.86 -1.40
C SER A 101 16.28 -0.95 -2.51
N ALA A 102 16.51 -2.16 -3.04
CA ALA A 102 17.41 -2.37 -4.18
C ALA A 102 16.90 -1.67 -5.45
N ALA A 103 15.59 -1.71 -5.73
CA ALA A 103 14.98 -0.99 -6.84
C ALA A 103 15.11 0.54 -6.68
N VAL A 104 14.90 1.06 -5.48
CA VAL A 104 15.09 2.48 -5.16
C VAL A 104 16.55 2.91 -5.33
N TYR A 105 17.51 2.11 -4.84
CA TYR A 105 18.94 2.39 -5.03
C TYR A 105 19.33 2.40 -6.51
N LYS A 106 18.80 1.46 -7.30
CA LYS A 106 19.06 1.39 -8.75
C LYS A 106 18.57 2.62 -9.51
N LEU A 107 17.53 3.30 -9.02
CA LEU A 107 17.09 4.57 -9.61
C LEU A 107 18.04 5.73 -9.29
N GLU A 108 18.83 5.63 -8.22
CA GLU A 108 19.75 6.65 -7.71
C GLU A 108 19.08 7.96 -7.24
N GLY A 109 19.62 8.56 -6.18
CA GLY A 109 19.29 9.94 -5.79
C GLY A 109 17.85 10.19 -5.34
N ALA A 110 17.20 9.23 -4.68
CA ALA A 110 15.87 9.43 -4.11
C ALA A 110 15.94 10.41 -2.94
N ASP A 111 15.17 11.50 -3.02
CA ASP A 111 15.08 12.50 -1.94
C ASP A 111 13.94 12.13 -0.96
N LEU A 112 12.83 11.63 -1.50
CA LEU A 112 11.64 11.30 -0.73
C LEU A 112 11.04 9.99 -1.23
N ILE A 113 10.76 9.07 -0.31
CA ILE A 113 10.16 7.77 -0.63
C ILE A 113 8.86 7.64 0.14
N LEU A 114 7.75 7.43 -0.57
CA LEU A 114 6.42 7.39 0.01
C LEU A 114 5.81 6.00 -0.14
N PHE A 115 5.02 5.65 0.86
CA PHE A 115 4.16 4.48 0.89
C PHE A 115 2.76 4.92 1.31
N GLY A 116 1.73 4.16 0.92
CA GLY A 116 0.48 4.17 1.67
C GLY A 116 0.70 3.68 3.11
N LYS A 117 -0.17 4.08 4.02
CA LYS A 117 -0.12 3.63 5.42
C LYS A 117 -0.05 2.10 5.58
N GLN A 118 -0.85 1.38 4.80
CA GLN A 118 -0.94 -0.08 4.80
C GLN A 118 -1.56 -0.54 3.48
N SER A 119 -1.53 -1.84 3.20
CA SER A 119 -2.33 -2.42 2.11
C SER A 119 -3.70 -2.85 2.62
N ALA A 120 -4.73 -2.75 1.77
CA ALA A 120 -6.10 -3.11 2.14
C ALA A 120 -6.34 -4.63 2.27
N ASP A 121 -5.42 -5.46 1.77
CA ASP A 121 -5.53 -6.92 1.82
C ASP A 121 -4.98 -7.51 3.12
N PHE A 122 -3.74 -7.18 3.48
CA PHE A 122 -3.08 -7.73 4.67
C PHE A 122 -3.13 -6.79 5.88
N GLU A 123 -3.33 -5.48 5.68
CA GLU A 123 -3.47 -4.48 6.74
C GLU A 123 -2.34 -4.39 7.77
N TYR A 124 -1.18 -5.02 7.54
CA TYR A 124 -0.09 -5.07 8.52
C TYR A 124 0.52 -3.71 8.84
N GLY A 125 0.59 -2.80 7.85
CA GLY A 125 1.18 -1.46 8.03
C GLY A 125 2.68 -1.44 8.38
N ILE A 126 3.39 -2.58 8.29
CA ILE A 126 4.80 -2.71 8.70
C ILE A 126 5.81 -2.41 7.60
N LEU A 127 5.42 -2.55 6.32
CA LEU A 127 6.35 -2.50 5.20
C LEU A 127 7.14 -1.18 5.11
N PRO A 128 6.53 0.01 5.29
CA PRO A 128 7.26 1.27 5.19
C PRO A 128 8.39 1.38 6.24
N ALA A 129 8.14 0.90 7.46
CA ALA A 129 9.12 0.90 8.54
C ALA A 129 10.26 -0.09 8.28
N LEU A 130 9.94 -1.30 7.80
CA LEU A 130 10.95 -2.31 7.40
C LEU A 130 11.81 -1.79 6.24
N PHE A 131 11.18 -1.20 5.22
CA PHE A 131 11.88 -0.57 4.11
C PHE A 131 12.84 0.50 4.60
N ALA A 132 12.37 1.43 5.45
CA ALA A 132 13.22 2.52 5.94
C ALA A 132 14.43 2.01 6.73
N GLN A 133 14.25 0.95 7.52
CA GLN A 133 15.35 0.29 8.22
C GLN A 133 16.36 -0.32 7.25
N VAL A 134 15.90 -1.04 6.22
CA VAL A 134 16.78 -1.66 5.20
C VAL A 134 17.48 -0.59 4.35
N HIS A 135 16.76 0.47 4.00
CA HIS A 135 17.25 1.60 3.20
C HIS A 135 18.08 2.60 4.04
N SER A 136 18.24 2.35 5.34
CA SER A 136 18.99 3.21 6.28
C SER A 136 18.55 4.68 6.23
N THR A 137 17.24 4.91 6.15
CA THR A 137 16.65 6.25 5.98
C THR A 137 15.63 6.52 7.08
N LEU A 138 15.53 7.76 7.52
CA LEU A 138 14.60 8.14 8.58
C LEU A 138 13.16 7.93 8.12
N PHE A 139 12.38 7.22 8.95
CA PHE A 139 10.96 6.97 8.72
C PHE A 139 10.09 7.92 9.53
N ILE A 140 9.07 8.48 8.89
CA ILE A 140 8.00 9.23 9.54
C ILE A 140 6.65 8.60 9.15
N PRO A 141 5.94 7.97 10.12
CA PRO A 141 4.67 7.35 9.84
C PRO A 141 3.54 8.39 9.71
N PHE A 142 2.38 7.93 9.22
CA PHE A 142 1.08 8.60 9.22
C PHE A 142 1.09 10.12 8.92
N VAL A 143 1.82 10.52 7.88
CA VAL A 143 1.88 11.93 7.47
C VAL A 143 0.52 12.34 6.91
N SER A 144 0.02 13.48 7.38
CA SER A 144 -1.28 14.05 7.00
C SER A 144 -1.20 15.44 6.35
N ALA A 145 -0.01 16.05 6.27
CA ALA A 145 0.21 17.28 5.49
C ALA A 145 1.70 17.52 5.31
N ILE A 146 2.07 18.26 4.26
CA ILE A 146 3.37 18.93 4.17
C ILE A 146 3.16 20.43 4.41
N ASP A 147 3.86 20.96 5.40
CA ASP A 147 3.67 22.33 5.88
C ASP A 147 4.72 23.30 5.29
N GLY A 148 5.87 22.80 4.86
CA GLY A 148 6.93 23.64 4.30
C GLY A 148 8.18 22.89 3.84
N TRP A 149 8.95 23.55 2.97
CA TRP A 149 10.23 23.07 2.45
C TRP A 149 11.30 24.16 2.54
N ASP A 150 12.39 23.87 3.25
CA ASP A 150 13.60 24.70 3.27
C ASP A 150 14.70 24.05 2.42
N ALA A 151 14.79 24.50 1.18
CA ALA A 151 15.78 24.02 0.22
C ALA A 151 17.24 24.26 0.65
N SER A 152 17.50 25.31 1.45
CA SER A 152 18.87 25.65 1.87
C SER A 152 19.42 24.66 2.88
N ASN A 153 18.56 24.16 3.77
CA ASN A 153 18.92 23.18 4.80
C ASN A 153 18.48 21.75 4.48
N GLN A 154 17.88 21.54 3.31
CA GLN A 154 17.29 20.27 2.86
C GLN A 154 16.29 19.71 3.88
N MET A 155 15.44 20.59 4.44
CA MET A 155 14.56 20.25 5.55
C MET A 155 13.09 20.37 5.14
N LEU A 156 12.35 19.29 5.34
CA LEU A 156 10.91 19.21 5.10
C LEU A 156 10.18 19.31 6.44
N THR A 157 9.19 20.19 6.52
CA THR A 157 8.28 20.31 7.67
C THR A 157 6.94 19.71 7.28
N LEU A 158 6.43 18.82 8.12
CA LEU A 158 5.22 18.05 7.87
C LEU A 158 4.39 17.92 9.14
N THR A 159 3.14 17.52 8.96
CA THR A 159 2.26 17.12 10.06
C THR A 159 2.12 15.61 10.10
N HIS A 160 2.50 15.00 11.21
CA HIS A 160 2.26 13.61 11.57
C HIS A 160 0.95 13.49 12.36
N GLN A 161 0.08 12.55 11.94
CA GLN A 161 -1.15 12.24 12.65
C GLN A 161 -0.88 11.19 13.75
N GLY A 162 -0.78 11.65 15.00
CA GLY A 162 -0.79 10.79 16.18
C GLY A 162 -2.20 10.30 16.52
N HIS A 163 -2.32 9.50 17.58
CA HIS A 163 -3.61 8.90 17.98
C HIS A 163 -4.66 9.94 18.38
N SER A 164 -4.26 10.99 19.11
CA SER A 164 -5.17 12.02 19.64
C SER A 164 -4.81 13.44 19.20
N GLU A 165 -3.65 13.64 18.60
CA GLU A 165 -3.13 14.95 18.25
C GLU A 165 -2.34 14.93 16.95
N LYS A 166 -2.28 16.09 16.30
CA LYS A 166 -1.41 16.34 15.15
C LYS A 166 -0.10 16.94 15.67
N GLN A 167 1.02 16.41 15.20
CA GLN A 167 2.35 16.85 15.60
C GLN A 167 3.09 17.37 14.37
N GLN A 168 3.63 18.59 14.47
CA GLN A 168 4.51 19.10 13.44
C GLN A 168 5.93 18.55 13.66
N VAL A 169 6.53 18.04 12.60
CA VAL A 169 7.86 17.44 12.59
C VAL A 169 8.65 18.05 11.45
N SER A 170 9.91 18.40 11.71
CA SER A 170 10.86 18.84 10.68
C SER A 170 12.03 17.87 10.61
N ALA A 171 12.34 17.39 9.41
CA ALA A 171 13.41 16.43 9.21
C ALA A 171 14.16 16.69 7.90
N LYS A 172 15.44 16.28 7.85
CA LYS A 172 16.29 16.45 6.67
C LYS A 172 16.07 15.31 5.68
N LEU A 173 16.10 15.62 4.38
CA LEU A 173 16.13 14.61 3.32
C LEU A 173 17.46 13.82 3.35
N PRO A 174 17.46 12.54 2.95
CA PRO A 174 16.31 11.77 2.44
C PRO A 174 15.36 11.28 3.54
N LEU A 175 14.08 11.11 3.19
CA LEU A 175 13.03 10.63 4.12
C LEU A 175 12.19 9.51 3.51
N VAL A 176 11.74 8.59 4.37
CA VAL A 176 10.66 7.64 4.07
C VAL A 176 9.41 8.08 4.81
N LEU A 177 8.30 8.20 4.10
CA LEU A 177 7.00 8.59 4.67
C LEU A 177 5.96 7.50 4.42
N SER A 178 5.06 7.28 5.39
CA SER A 178 3.79 6.59 5.11
C SER A 178 2.66 7.60 5.17
N ILE A 179 1.83 7.64 4.13
CA ILE A 179 0.78 8.65 4.00
C ILE A 179 -0.55 8.12 4.54
N ASN A 180 -1.21 8.97 5.32
CA ASN A 180 -2.55 8.71 5.83
C ASN A 180 -3.60 9.46 4.97
N LYS A 181 -4.85 9.01 5.02
CA LYS A 181 -5.96 9.59 4.23
C LYS A 181 -6.23 11.08 4.52
N ASP A 182 -5.83 11.54 5.71
CA ASP A 182 -6.01 12.93 6.14
C ASP A 182 -5.16 13.93 5.34
N PHE A 183 -4.26 13.45 4.46
CA PHE A 183 -3.49 14.27 3.53
C PHE A 183 -4.35 15.01 2.50
N GLY A 184 -5.45 14.38 2.07
CA GLY A 184 -6.36 14.94 1.07
C GLY A 184 -6.87 13.89 0.10
N GLU A 185 -7.95 14.19 -0.60
CA GLU A 185 -8.58 13.26 -1.55
C GLU A 185 -7.70 13.08 -2.80
N PRO A 186 -7.41 11.84 -3.24
CA PRO A 186 -6.65 11.59 -4.46
C PRO A 186 -7.36 12.15 -5.69
N ARG A 187 -6.59 12.76 -6.60
CA ARG A 187 -7.14 13.24 -7.87
C ARG A 187 -7.54 12.08 -8.78
N PHE A 188 -8.62 12.28 -9.53
CA PHE A 188 -9.00 11.35 -10.58
C PHE A 188 -8.09 11.45 -11.81
N PRO A 189 -7.72 10.32 -12.44
CA PRO A 189 -7.03 10.33 -13.71
C PRO A 189 -7.81 11.09 -14.80
N SER A 190 -7.12 11.99 -15.50
CA SER A 190 -7.73 12.70 -16.63
C SER A 190 -7.85 11.77 -17.85
N PHE A 191 -8.86 12.00 -18.71
CA PHE A 191 -9.02 11.23 -19.94
C PHE A 191 -7.74 11.22 -20.82
N MET A 192 -7.08 12.37 -20.94
CA MET A 192 -5.83 12.48 -21.68
C MET A 192 -4.66 11.79 -20.97
N GLY A 193 -4.62 11.85 -19.64
CA GLY A 193 -3.68 11.10 -18.80
C GLY A 193 -3.80 9.60 -19.03
N SER A 194 -5.01 9.05 -18.94
CA SER A 194 -5.27 7.63 -19.16
C SER A 194 -4.87 7.15 -20.55
N ARG A 195 -5.08 7.96 -21.60
CA ARG A 195 -4.62 7.64 -22.96
C ARG A 195 -3.10 7.62 -23.10
N LYS A 196 -2.39 8.54 -22.42
CA LYS A 196 -0.92 8.57 -22.39
C LYS A 196 -0.38 7.39 -21.60
N ALA A 197 -0.92 7.12 -20.41
CA ALA A 197 -0.52 6.01 -19.55
C ALA A 197 -0.67 4.64 -20.23
N LYS A 198 -1.72 4.45 -21.04
CA LYS A 198 -1.89 3.21 -21.82
C LYS A 198 -0.76 2.96 -22.83
N LYS A 199 -0.10 4.02 -23.31
CA LYS A 199 1.00 3.93 -24.29
C LYS A 199 2.38 4.06 -23.65
N ALA A 200 2.45 4.39 -22.36
CA ALA A 200 3.71 4.54 -21.66
C ALA A 200 4.46 3.20 -21.64
N GLU A 201 5.74 3.28 -21.95
CA GLU A 201 6.68 2.19 -21.79
C GLU A 201 7.05 2.12 -20.31
N ILE A 202 6.93 0.94 -19.73
CA ILE A 202 7.18 0.69 -18.30
C ILE A 202 8.37 -0.25 -18.24
N PRO A 203 9.56 0.25 -17.86
CA PRO A 203 10.72 -0.61 -17.64
C PRO A 203 10.40 -1.72 -16.65
N GLN A 204 10.83 -2.93 -17.01
CA GLN A 204 10.69 -4.12 -16.20
C GLN A 204 12.05 -4.55 -15.68
N TRP A 205 12.12 -4.81 -14.38
CA TRP A 205 13.28 -5.41 -13.72
C TRP A 205 12.84 -6.71 -13.06
N ASN A 206 13.75 -7.68 -12.96
CA ASN A 206 13.60 -8.84 -12.11
C ASN A 206 14.54 -8.75 -10.90
N LEU A 207 14.53 -9.75 -10.01
CA LEU A 207 15.41 -9.78 -8.85
C LEU A 207 16.91 -9.74 -9.23
N SER A 208 17.31 -10.43 -10.30
CA SER A 208 18.71 -10.45 -10.75
C SER A 208 19.17 -9.09 -11.26
N ASP A 209 18.28 -8.31 -11.89
CA ASP A 209 18.54 -6.93 -12.29
C ASP A 209 18.78 -5.99 -11.10
N LEU A 210 18.37 -6.41 -9.90
CA LEU A 210 18.57 -5.71 -8.62
C LEU A 210 19.75 -6.28 -7.82
N GLY A 211 20.46 -7.28 -8.34
CA GLY A 211 21.55 -7.95 -7.65
C GLY A 211 21.08 -8.83 -6.48
N LEU A 212 19.83 -9.32 -6.52
CA LEU A 212 19.25 -10.22 -5.52
C LEU A 212 19.10 -11.62 -6.10
N GLU A 213 19.43 -12.64 -5.30
CA GLU A 213 19.16 -14.04 -5.61
C GLU A 213 18.00 -14.57 -4.77
N SER A 214 17.30 -15.61 -5.25
CA SER A 214 16.19 -16.22 -4.52
C SER A 214 16.61 -16.81 -3.16
N THR A 215 17.89 -17.16 -3.00
CA THR A 215 18.48 -17.62 -1.73
C THR A 215 18.69 -16.51 -0.71
N ASP A 216 18.72 -15.24 -1.14
CA ASP A 216 18.85 -14.09 -0.24
C ASP A 216 17.52 -13.75 0.46
N LEU A 217 16.45 -14.43 0.03
CA LEU A 217 15.08 -14.25 0.45
C LEU A 217 14.66 -15.49 1.26
N ILE A 218 14.02 -15.25 2.39
CA ILE A 218 13.45 -16.28 3.24
C ILE A 218 12.00 -16.42 2.82
N PRO A 219 11.57 -17.54 2.21
CA PRO A 219 10.17 -17.72 1.85
C PRO A 219 9.32 -17.54 3.10
N SER A 220 8.54 -16.46 3.14
CA SER A 220 7.54 -16.28 4.16
C SER A 220 6.38 -17.20 3.79
N GLY A 221 6.40 -18.43 4.30
CA GLY A 221 5.33 -19.42 4.13
C GLY A 221 4.07 -19.04 4.89
N LEU A 222 3.54 -17.82 4.66
CA LEU A 222 2.28 -17.39 5.25
C LEU A 222 1.15 -18.11 4.53
N GLU A 223 0.66 -19.19 5.14
CA GLU A 223 -0.54 -19.86 4.71
C GLU A 223 -1.76 -19.16 5.34
N LEU A 224 -2.53 -18.44 4.54
CA LEU A 224 -3.82 -17.90 4.97
C LEU A 224 -4.91 -18.96 4.75
N LYS A 225 -5.59 -19.33 5.84
CA LYS A 225 -6.78 -20.19 5.77
C LYS A 225 -8.01 -19.36 6.08
N ALA A 226 -9.00 -19.42 5.22
CA ALA A 226 -10.30 -18.83 5.52
C ALA A 226 -10.86 -19.43 6.82
N GLU A 227 -11.47 -18.58 7.66
CA GLU A 227 -12.24 -19.09 8.79
C GLU A 227 -13.35 -20.02 8.26
N PRO A 228 -13.65 -21.12 8.97
CA PRO A 228 -14.79 -21.94 8.63
C PRO A 228 -16.06 -21.07 8.64
N GLN A 229 -16.96 -21.30 7.67
CA GLN A 229 -18.22 -20.57 7.60
C GLN A 229 -18.96 -20.69 8.94
N LYS A 230 -19.23 -19.54 9.57
CA LYS A 230 -20.00 -19.49 10.81
C LYS A 230 -21.40 -20.01 10.53
N THR A 231 -21.86 -20.97 11.32
CA THR A 231 -23.24 -21.44 11.25
C THR A 231 -24.13 -20.37 11.88
N LEU A 232 -25.01 -19.77 11.08
CA LEU A 232 -25.97 -18.77 11.57
C LEU A 232 -27.20 -19.48 12.13
N THR A 233 -27.57 -19.16 13.37
CA THR A 233 -28.86 -19.55 13.95
C THR A 233 -29.77 -18.34 13.95
N TRP A 234 -30.87 -18.42 13.20
CA TRP A 234 -31.90 -17.38 13.17
C TRP A 234 -32.90 -17.64 14.29
N ILE A 235 -33.18 -16.60 15.08
CA ILE A 235 -34.14 -16.66 16.19
C ILE A 235 -35.35 -15.82 15.79
N ASP A 236 -36.55 -16.36 15.99
CA ASP A 236 -37.79 -15.64 15.70
C ASP A 236 -38.01 -14.51 16.74
N GLY A 237 -38.01 -13.27 16.25
CA GLY A 237 -38.18 -12.07 17.05
C GLY A 237 -39.62 -11.65 17.32
N THR A 238 -40.62 -12.44 16.89
CA THR A 238 -42.04 -12.07 17.01
C THR A 238 -42.48 -11.83 18.47
N ASN A 239 -41.89 -12.56 19.42
CA ASN A 239 -42.04 -12.29 20.86
C ASN A 239 -40.66 -11.96 21.47
N PRO A 240 -40.43 -10.70 21.90
CA PRO A 240 -39.14 -10.29 22.48
C PRO A 240 -38.70 -11.09 23.71
N GLU A 241 -39.62 -11.51 24.59
CA GLU A 241 -39.29 -12.24 25.81
C GLU A 241 -38.82 -13.67 25.49
N THR A 242 -39.51 -14.34 24.56
CA THR A 242 -39.13 -15.68 24.09
C THR A 242 -37.80 -15.65 23.35
N ALA A 243 -37.61 -14.67 22.46
CA ALA A 243 -36.36 -14.49 21.73
C ALA A 243 -35.18 -14.25 22.69
N ALA A 244 -35.37 -13.42 23.72
CA ALA A 244 -34.33 -13.17 24.73
C ALA A 244 -33.98 -14.44 25.54
N ALA A 245 -34.96 -15.25 25.91
CA ALA A 245 -34.73 -16.52 26.61
C ALA A 245 -33.98 -17.54 25.74
N GLU A 246 -34.31 -17.61 24.45
CA GLU A 246 -33.65 -18.48 23.48
C GLU A 246 -32.19 -18.03 23.23
N ILE A 247 -31.96 -16.74 23.02
CA ILE A 247 -30.61 -16.15 22.92
C ILE A 247 -29.79 -16.51 24.15
N LYS A 248 -30.33 -16.27 25.36
CA LYS A 248 -29.63 -16.58 26.62
C LYS A 248 -29.24 -18.06 26.71
N THR A 249 -30.14 -18.95 26.29
CA THR A 249 -29.89 -20.40 26.31
C THR A 249 -28.76 -20.78 25.35
N ILE A 250 -28.76 -20.22 24.14
CA ILE A 250 -27.70 -20.44 23.15
C ILE A 250 -26.37 -19.91 23.69
N LEU A 251 -26.34 -18.68 24.23
CA LEU A 251 -25.11 -18.08 24.75
C LEU A 251 -24.52 -18.89 25.92
N HIS A 252 -25.34 -19.40 26.84
CA HIS A 252 -24.85 -20.29 27.91
C HIS A 252 -24.33 -21.63 27.38
N LYS A 253 -25.03 -22.23 26.40
CA LYS A 253 -24.60 -23.49 25.78
C LYS A 253 -23.24 -23.34 25.08
N GLU A 254 -23.02 -22.20 24.43
CA GLU A 254 -21.78 -21.89 23.72
C GLU A 254 -20.70 -21.26 24.64
N GLY A 255 -20.99 -21.06 25.93
CA GLY A 255 -20.04 -20.51 26.91
C GLY A 255 -19.67 -19.04 26.70
N LEU A 256 -20.55 -18.28 26.03
CA LEU A 256 -20.39 -16.85 25.76
C LEU A 256 -20.86 -15.98 26.92
N ILE A 257 -21.70 -16.54 27.81
CA ILE A 257 -22.15 -15.96 29.09
C ILE A 257 -22.32 -17.03 30.18
#